data_AF-A0A3M3UH72-F1
#
_entry.id   AF-A0A3M3UH72-F1
#
_cell.length_a   1.000
_cell.length_b   1.000
_cell.length_c   1.000
_cell.angle_alpha   90.00
_cell.angle_beta   90.00
_cell.angle_gamma   90.00
#
_symmetry.space_group_name_H-M   'P 1'
#
loop_
_entity.id
_entity.type
_entity.pdbx_description
1 polymer ?
#
loop_
_entity_poly.entity_id
_entity_poly.type
_entity_poly.pdbx_seq_one_letter_code
_entity_poly.pdbx_strand_id
1 'polypeptide(L)'
;MAEWVWLDLEAPDLVNDELASEGKQPVMLLVFQVLFDSSTSSKAHWFRTTPLIEFSDGMFFQTENKLYVLVGHGRRKSMSLSAVIRLF
;
A
#
# COMPACT_ATOMS: atom_id res chain seq x y z
N MET A 1 11.74 -4.62 -14.83
CA MET A 1 11.85 -3.81 -13.59
C MET A 1 10.77 -4.28 -12.63
N ALA A 2 11.00 -4.26 -11.32
CA ALA A 2 10.01 -4.76 -10.37
C ALA A 2 8.94 -3.69 -10.13
N GLU A 3 7.76 -3.89 -10.71
CA GLU A 3 6.63 -2.96 -10.59
C GLU A 3 5.93 -3.12 -9.25
N TRP A 4 5.64 -2.00 -8.58
CA TRP A 4 4.79 -1.96 -7.40
C TRP A 4 3.40 -2.52 -7.69
N VAL A 5 2.74 -3.04 -6.65
CA VAL A 5 1.40 -3.64 -6.76
C VAL A 5 0.45 -2.92 -5.81
N TRP A 6 -0.63 -2.37 -6.37
CA TRP A 6 -1.83 -1.96 -5.66
C TRP A 6 -2.60 -3.20 -5.23
N LEU A 7 -2.76 -3.38 -3.92
CA LEU A 7 -3.43 -4.52 -3.32
C LEU A 7 -4.76 -4.08 -2.72
N ASP A 8 -5.86 -4.50 -3.33
CA ASP A 8 -7.19 -4.45 -2.71
C ASP A 8 -7.31 -5.62 -1.73
N LEU A 9 -7.62 -5.32 -0.47
CA LEU A 9 -7.76 -6.33 0.57
C LEU A 9 -9.19 -6.88 0.57
N GLU A 10 -9.31 -8.18 0.37
CA GLU A 10 -10.55 -8.90 0.63
C GLU A 10 -10.60 -9.21 2.14
N ALA A 11 -11.14 -8.26 2.90
CA ALA A 11 -11.29 -8.33 4.35
C ALA A 11 -12.77 -8.49 4.74
N PRO A 12 -13.06 -9.12 5.89
CA PRO A 12 -14.42 -9.15 6.45
C PRO A 12 -14.96 -7.74 6.69
N ASP A 13 -16.29 -7.58 6.62
CA ASP A 13 -16.96 -6.28 6.78
C ASP A 13 -16.56 -5.55 8.07
N LEU A 14 -16.46 -6.27 9.19
CA LEU A 14 -16.01 -5.69 10.46
C LEU A 14 -14.66 -4.96 10.34
N VAL A 15 -13.71 -5.54 9.60
CA VAL A 15 -12.38 -4.94 9.38
C VAL A 15 -12.48 -3.75 8.43
N ASN A 16 -13.33 -3.83 7.41
CA ASN A 16 -13.55 -2.72 6.48
C ASN A 16 -14.20 -1.53 7.19
N ASP A 17 -15.17 -1.78 8.08
CA ASP A 17 -15.86 -0.78 8.87
C ASP A 17 -14.91 -0.11 9.88
N GLU A 18 -14.06 -0.90 10.54
CA GLU A 18 -13.01 -0.36 11.42
C GLU A 18 -12.05 0.55 10.65
N LEU A 19 -11.55 0.12 9.49
CA LEU A 19 -10.69 0.95 8.63
C LEU A 19 -11.40 2.23 8.20
N ALA A 20 -12.65 2.12 7.75
CA ALA A 20 -13.44 3.27 7.32
C ALA A 20 -13.67 4.27 8.47
N SER A 21 -13.89 3.79 9.70
CA SER A 21 -14.04 4.64 10.89
C SER A 21 -12.79 5.46 11.21
N GLU A 22 -11.62 4.98 10.78
CA GLU A 22 -10.33 5.66 10.87
C GLU A 22 -9.99 6.49 9.62
N GLY A 23 -10.91 6.61 8.65
CA GLY A 23 -10.67 7.30 7.39
C GLY A 23 -9.71 6.55 6.44
N LYS A 24 -9.58 5.24 6.60
CA LYS A 24 -8.70 4.37 5.80
C LYS A 24 -9.51 3.53 4.82
N GLN A 25 -8.85 3.15 3.73
CA GLN A 25 -9.38 2.24 2.72
C GLN A 25 -8.67 0.88 2.85
N PRO A 26 -9.34 -0.24 2.54
CA PRO A 26 -8.76 -1.59 2.56
C PRO A 26 -7.83 -1.81 1.36
N VAL A 27 -6.84 -0.94 1.21
CA VAL A 27 -5.89 -0.90 0.10
C VAL A 27 -4.49 -0.71 0.65
N MET A 28 -3.52 -1.47 0.12
CA MET A 28 -2.11 -1.34 0.46
C MET A 28 -1.26 -1.35 -0.80
N LEU A 29 0.00 -0.88 -0.72
CA LEU A 29 0.98 -1.15 -1.77
C LEU A 29 1.90 -2.27 -1.33
N LEU A 30 2.27 -3.14 -2.26
CA LEU A 30 3.45 -3.99 -2.19
C LEU A 30 4.54 -3.37 -3.07
N VAL A 31 5.63 -2.96 -2.44
CA VAL A 31 6.72 -2.20 -3.05
C VAL A 31 7.95 -3.10 -3.15
N PHE A 32 8.45 -3.31 -4.37
CA PHE A 32 9.66 -4.10 -4.62
C PHE A 32 10.90 -3.25 -4.90
N GLN A 33 10.72 -1.97 -5.22
CA GLN A 33 11.80 -1.05 -5.51
C GLN A 33 11.41 0.36 -5.09
N VAL A 34 12.28 0.99 -4.30
CA VAL A 34 12.18 2.41 -3.97
C VAL A 34 13.26 3.16 -4.73
N LEU A 35 12.85 4.17 -5.49
CA LEU A 35 13.78 5.01 -6.25
C LEU A 35 14.45 6.07 -5.37
N PHE A 36 13.70 6.60 -4.40
CA PHE A 36 14.14 7.60 -3.44
C PHE A 36 13.30 7.50 -2.16
N ASP A 37 13.93 7.60 -0.99
CA ASP A 37 13.27 7.73 0.30
C ASP A 37 13.89 8.93 1.04
N SER A 38 13.08 9.92 1.40
CA SER A 38 13.54 11.12 2.12
C SER A 38 13.89 10.83 3.58
N SER A 39 13.42 9.71 4.14
CA SER A 39 13.61 9.32 5.54
C SER A 39 14.83 8.42 5.78
N THR A 40 15.39 7.81 4.73
CA THR A 40 16.54 6.90 4.85
C THR A 40 17.27 6.73 3.52
N SER A 41 18.56 6.43 3.57
CA SER A 41 19.34 5.99 2.42
C SER A 41 19.37 4.46 2.24
N SER A 42 18.75 3.71 3.16
CA SER A 42 18.75 2.25 3.14
C SER A 42 17.88 1.69 2.03
N LYS A 43 18.40 0.66 1.34
CA LYS A 43 17.65 -0.10 0.33
C LYS A 43 16.93 -1.26 1.00
N ALA A 44 15.67 -1.07 1.37
CA ALA A 44 14.81 -2.19 1.73
C ALA A 44 14.63 -3.11 0.50
N HIS A 45 14.61 -4.43 0.71
CA HIS A 45 14.49 -5.40 -0.39
C HIS A 45 13.08 -5.36 -1.01
N TRP A 46 12.05 -5.33 -0.17
CA TRP A 46 10.65 -5.11 -0.53
C TRP A 46 9.85 -4.88 0.78
N PHE A 47 8.67 -4.27 0.70
CA PHE A 47 7.78 -4.08 1.86
C PHE A 47 6.34 -3.86 1.41
N ARG A 48 5.39 -3.92 2.36
CA ARG A 48 4.07 -3.32 2.19
C ARG A 48 3.93 -2.04 2.98
N THR A 49 3.03 -1.18 2.56
CA THR A 49 2.65 0.03 3.29
C THR A 49 1.75 -0.30 4.48
N THR A 50 1.23 0.71 5.17
CA THR A 50 -0.02 0.59 5.93
C THR A 50 -1.22 0.87 5.01
N PRO A 51 -2.47 0.69 5.48
CA PRO A 51 -3.66 1.01 4.69
C PRO A 51 -3.67 2.45 4.15
N LEU A 52 -4.21 2.60 2.95
CA LEU A 52 -4.40 3.87 2.24
C LEU A 52 -5.33 4.79 3.04
N ILE A 53 -4.97 6.06 3.17
CA ILE A 53 -5.89 7.12 3.61
C ILE A 53 -6.49 7.79 2.38
N GLU A 54 -5.63 8.29 1.49
CA GLU A 54 -6.04 9.04 0.31
C GLU A 54 -5.16 8.68 -0.89
N PHE A 55 -5.81 8.55 -2.06
CA PHE A 55 -5.12 8.49 -3.35
C PHE A 55 -5.53 9.68 -4.20
N SER A 56 -4.56 10.51 -4.58
CA SER A 56 -4.79 11.75 -5.31
C SER A 56 -3.86 11.91 -6.51
N ASP A 57 -4.28 12.73 -7.47
CA ASP A 57 -3.55 13.10 -8.69
C ASP A 57 -3.02 11.91 -9.52
N GLY A 58 -3.62 10.72 -9.34
CA GLY A 58 -3.21 9.51 -10.05
C GLY A 58 -1.83 8.96 -9.68
N MET A 59 -1.15 9.50 -8.66
CA MET A 59 0.19 9.07 -8.28
C MET A 59 0.54 9.21 -6.80
N PHE A 60 -0.22 9.96 -6.02
CA PHE A 60 0.04 10.17 -4.59
C PHE A 60 -0.74 9.17 -3.77
N PHE A 61 -0.03 8.24 -3.13
CA PHE A 61 -0.60 7.24 -2.23
C PHE A 61 -0.23 7.60 -0.79
N GLN A 62 -1.18 8.12 -0.03
CA GLN A 62 -0.96 8.59 1.34
C GLN A 62 -1.36 7.52 2.37
N THR A 63 -0.49 7.30 3.34
CA THR A 63 -0.81 6.57 4.57
C THR A 63 -0.61 7.47 5.78
N GLU A 64 -0.88 6.95 6.98
CA GLU A 64 -0.75 7.68 8.26
C GLU A 64 0.55 8.49 8.39
N ASN A 65 1.68 7.88 8.00
CA ASN A 65 3.01 8.43 8.29
C ASN A 65 3.86 8.69 7.04
N LYS A 66 3.39 8.30 5.85
CA LYS A 66 4.17 8.41 4.61
C LYS A 66 3.30 8.78 3.42
N LEU A 67 3.85 9.64 2.56
CA LEU A 67 3.36 9.90 1.22
C LEU A 67 4.25 9.16 0.22
N TYR A 68 3.67 8.25 -0.56
CA TYR A 68 4.37 7.54 -1.62
C TYR A 68 4.02 8.17 -2.97
N VAL A 69 5.03 8.37 -3.81
CA VAL A 69 4.86 8.82 -5.20
C VAL A 69 5.03 7.61 -6.12
N LEU A 70 3.97 7.24 -6.82
CA LEU A 70 3.93 6.09 -7.70
C LEU A 70 4.52 6.45 -9.07
N VAL A 71 5.57 5.74 -9.46
CA VAL A 71 6.24 5.92 -10.75
C VAL A 71 6.04 4.67 -11.60
N GLY A 72 5.60 4.85 -12.85
CA GLY A 72 5.27 3.77 -13.77
C GLY A 72 3.82 3.29 -13.64
N HIS A 73 3.46 2.23 -14.36
CA HIS A 73 2.07 1.75 -14.44
C HIS A 73 1.63 0.95 -13.21
N GLY A 74 2.56 0.26 -12.56
CA GLY A 74 2.24 -0.69 -11.49
C GLY A 74 1.27 -1.79 -11.94
N ARG A 75 0.78 -2.56 -10.97
CA ARG A 75 -0.24 -3.60 -11.20
C ARG A 75 -1.27 -3.55 -10.09
N ARG A 76 -2.53 -3.87 -10.38
CA ARG A 76 -3.59 -3.99 -9.36
C ARG A 76 -3.98 -5.45 -9.15
N LYS A 77 -4.14 -5.87 -7.90
CA LYS A 77 -4.55 -7.23 -7.51
C LYS A 77 -5.45 -7.19 -6.29
N SER A 78 -6.40 -8.12 -6.22
CA SER A 78 -7.15 -8.41 -5.00
C SER A 78 -6.52 -9.59 -4.28
N MET A 79 -6.51 -9.55 -2.95
CA MET A 79 -5.94 -10.61 -2.12
C MET A 79 -6.64 -10.67 -0.76
N SER A 80 -6.86 -11.88 -0.24
CA SER A 80 -7.41 -12.04 1.10
C SER A 80 -6.52 -11.38 2.16
N LEU A 81 -7.17 -10.75 3.15
CA LEU A 81 -6.47 -10.16 4.29
C LEU A 81 -5.52 -11.16 4.95
N SER A 82 -5.95 -12.42 5.08
CA SER A 82 -5.12 -13.49 5.67
C SER A 82 -3.87 -13.81 4.84
N ALA A 83 -3.94 -13.76 3.51
CA ALA A 83 -2.77 -13.94 2.66
C ALA A 83 -1.82 -12.74 2.76
N VAL A 84 -2.35 -11.52 2.83
CA VAL A 84 -1.52 -10.31 3.03
C VAL A 84 -0.84 -10.34 4.38
N ILE A 85 -1.50 -10.79 5.45
CA ILE A 85 -0.86 -10.95 6.77
C ILE A 85 0.25 -11.99 6.71
N ARG A 86 0.02 -13.15 6.07
CA ARG A 86 1.00 -14.26 5.97
C ARG A 86 2.25 -13.97 5.14
N LEU A 87 2.22 -12.94 4.29
CA LEU A 87 3.41 -12.51 3.55
C LEU A 87 4.47 -11.88 4.48
N PHE A 88 4.14 -11.61 5.75
CA PHE A 88 4.99 -10.94 6.76
C PHE A 88 4.99 -11.70 8.08
#